data_AF-A0A2V8JTT9-F1
#
_entry.id   AF-A0A2V8JTT9-F1
#
_cell.length_a   1.000
_cell.length_b   1.000
_cell.length_c   1.000
_cell.angle_alpha   90.00
_cell.angle_beta   90.00
_cell.angle_gamma   90.00
#
_symmetry.space_group_name_H-M   'P 1'
#
loop_
_entity.id
_entity.type
_entity.pdbx_description
1 polymer ?
#
loop_
_entity_poly.entity_id
_entity_poly.type
_entity_poly.pdbx_seq_one_letter_code
_entity_poly.pdbx_strand_id
1 'polypeptide(L)'
;MSSVAFVNRRGQLRSLRDLPQTRFLVLEDHAEARRIRQLLLKSGAAEIDRAELNRREGRTFRDKYVDFLGSLNIENASFEWWSFNLTSKNYFVNDLCKQVFYASVICQLATQNRENLVVITDDRHLANYTEKFLGFQGRRVSNRVRTRMMEFVRSSTPLGIVYCLLCKLRTTWLSRRLFPR
;
A
#
# COMPACT_ATOMS: atom_id res chain seq x y z
N MET A 1 21.23 11.58 10.11
CA MET A 1 19.78 11.73 9.85
C MET A 1 19.25 10.38 9.39
N SER A 2 18.26 9.83 10.08
CA SER A 2 17.59 8.57 9.69
C SER A 2 16.88 8.73 8.35
N SER A 3 17.08 7.80 7.43
CA SER A 3 16.40 7.78 6.12
C SER A 3 15.40 6.64 6.03
N VAL A 4 14.32 6.84 5.27
CA VAL A 4 13.32 5.80 4.99
C VAL A 4 13.37 5.46 3.50
N ALA A 5 13.44 4.17 3.16
CA ALA A 5 13.46 3.71 1.78
C ALA A 5 12.38 2.67 1.53
N PHE A 6 11.60 2.86 0.47
CA PHE A 6 10.59 1.90 0.01
C PHE A 6 11.11 1.14 -1.20
N VAL A 7 11.09 -0.20 -1.12
CA VAL A 7 11.65 -1.06 -2.15
C VAL A 7 10.76 -2.26 -2.45
N ASN A 8 10.80 -2.72 -3.69
CA ASN A 8 10.20 -3.98 -4.12
C ASN A 8 11.06 -4.79 -5.10
N ARG A 9 12.25 -4.31 -5.44
CA ARG A 9 13.21 -5.02 -6.31
C ARG A 9 14.61 -4.95 -5.72
N ARG A 10 15.36 -6.05 -5.83
CA ARG A 10 16.74 -6.14 -5.33
C ARG A 10 17.66 -5.02 -5.82
N GLY A 11 17.53 -4.60 -7.08
CA GLY A 11 18.36 -3.55 -7.67
C GLY A 11 18.27 -2.20 -6.95
N GLN A 12 17.15 -1.94 -6.25
CA GLN A 12 16.92 -0.69 -5.53
C GLN A 12 17.75 -0.57 -4.24
N LEU A 13 18.24 -1.69 -3.69
CA LEU A 13 19.05 -1.72 -2.47
C LEU A 13 20.46 -1.17 -2.68
N ARG A 14 20.98 -1.16 -3.92
CA ARG A 14 22.39 -0.79 -4.22
C ARG A 14 22.77 0.64 -3.82
N SER A 15 21.79 1.52 -3.65
CA SER A 15 22.03 2.91 -3.26
C SER A 15 21.97 3.14 -1.75
N LEU A 16 21.57 2.13 -0.98
CA LEU A 16 21.49 2.24 0.47
C LEU A 16 22.92 2.10 1.00
N ARG A 17 23.42 3.17 1.60
CA ARG A 17 24.67 3.15 2.36
C ARG A 17 24.37 2.63 3.78
N ASP A 18 25.35 2.01 4.42
CA ASP A 18 25.29 1.60 5.83
C ASP A 18 24.19 0.57 6.17
N LEU A 19 24.15 -0.52 5.40
CA LEU A 19 23.25 -1.67 5.63
C LEU A 19 23.32 -2.27 7.06
N PRO A 20 24.46 -2.31 7.76
CA PRO A 20 24.52 -2.86 9.12
C PRO A 20 23.76 -2.03 10.18
N GLN A 21 23.57 -0.72 9.95
CA GLN A 21 22.80 0.17 10.83
C GLN A 21 21.37 0.39 10.33
N THR A 22 20.87 -0.56 9.54
CA THR A 22 19.56 -0.49 8.90
C THR A 22 18.62 -1.49 9.54
N ARG A 23 17.41 -1.04 9.84
CA ARG A 23 16.27 -1.90 10.15
C ARG A 23 15.39 -2.05 8.94
N PHE A 24 14.72 -3.20 8.82
CA PHE A 24 13.80 -3.41 7.72
C PHE A 24 12.48 -4.05 8.15
N LEU A 25 11.42 -3.69 7.43
CA LEU A 25 10.06 -4.19 7.63
C LEU A 25 9.58 -4.84 6.32
N VAL A 26 9.16 -6.10 6.40
CA VAL A 26 8.62 -6.85 5.27
C VAL A 26 7.10 -6.83 5.32
N LEU A 27 6.45 -6.18 4.35
CA LEU A 27 4.99 -6.14 4.28
C LEU A 27 4.39 -7.19 3.34
N GLU A 28 5.17 -7.63 2.35
CA GLU A 28 4.75 -8.56 1.30
C GLU A 28 5.45 -9.92 1.39
N ASP A 29 4.76 -10.99 1.00
CA ASP A 29 5.30 -12.34 0.98
C ASP A 29 5.33 -12.95 -0.42
N HIS A 30 6.17 -12.39 -1.29
CA HIS A 30 6.45 -12.95 -2.62
C HIS A 30 7.95 -13.26 -2.79
N ALA A 31 8.29 -14.03 -3.82
CA ALA A 31 9.66 -14.52 -4.06
C ALA A 31 10.73 -13.39 -4.04
N GLU A 32 10.45 -12.26 -4.69
CA GLU A 32 11.39 -11.13 -4.70
C GLU A 32 11.54 -10.46 -3.31
N ALA A 33 10.46 -10.31 -2.53
CA ALA A 33 10.54 -9.80 -1.16
C ALA A 33 11.39 -10.72 -0.26
N ARG A 34 11.22 -12.04 -0.38
CA ARG A 34 12.05 -13.03 0.34
C ARG A 34 13.53 -12.92 -0.02
N ARG A 35 13.86 -12.67 -1.30
CA ARG A 35 15.25 -12.45 -1.73
C ARG A 35 15.85 -11.16 -1.14
N ILE A 36 15.07 -10.08 -1.11
CA ILE A 36 15.50 -8.80 -0.51
C ILE A 36 15.72 -8.99 1.00
N ARG A 37 14.78 -9.64 1.69
CA ARG A 37 14.90 -10.01 3.12
C ARG A 37 16.19 -10.77 3.40
N GLN A 38 16.47 -11.84 2.66
CA GLN A 38 17.69 -12.63 2.83
C GLN A 38 18.97 -11.82 2.62
N LEU A 39 18.96 -10.87 1.68
CA LEU A 39 20.09 -9.97 1.45
C LEU A 39 20.34 -9.03 2.62
N LEU A 40 19.28 -8.42 3.14
CA LEU A 40 19.37 -7.52 4.28
C LEU A 40 19.87 -8.25 5.53
N LEU A 41 19.36 -9.47 5.79
CA LEU A 41 19.83 -10.32 6.88
C LEU A 41 21.33 -10.67 6.74
N LYS A 42 21.78 -11.04 5.53
CA LYS A 42 23.21 -11.33 5.26
C LYS A 42 24.11 -10.11 5.49
N SER A 43 23.58 -8.91 5.27
CA SER A 43 24.30 -7.65 5.51
C SER A 43 24.28 -7.19 6.97
N GLY A 44 23.67 -7.95 7.88
CA GLY A 44 23.56 -7.62 9.31
C GLY A 44 22.44 -6.64 9.65
N ALA A 45 21.51 -6.36 8.73
CA ALA A 45 20.36 -5.50 9.01
C ALA A 45 19.37 -6.21 9.94
N ALA A 46 18.73 -5.45 10.83
CA ALA A 46 17.78 -5.99 11.80
C ALA A 46 16.35 -6.02 11.25
N GLU A 47 15.70 -7.19 11.29
CA GLU A 47 14.31 -7.33 10.88
C GLU A 47 13.35 -6.87 11.97
N ILE A 48 12.34 -6.11 11.58
CA ILE A 48 11.19 -5.79 12.41
C ILE A 48 10.12 -6.85 12.17
N ASP A 49 9.77 -7.60 13.21
CA ASP A 49 8.69 -8.58 13.11
C ASP A 49 7.33 -7.89 12.89
N ARG A 50 6.76 -8.11 11.70
CA ARG A 50 5.43 -7.62 11.32
C ARG A 50 4.34 -8.15 12.26
N ALA A 51 4.43 -9.41 12.70
CA ALA A 51 3.39 -10.01 13.52
C ALA A 51 3.34 -9.38 14.93
N GLU A 52 4.50 -9.17 15.54
CA GLU A 52 4.61 -8.44 16.80
C GLU A 52 4.14 -6.99 16.67
N LEU A 53 4.57 -6.30 15.61
CA LEU A 53 4.17 -4.92 15.31
C LEU A 53 2.64 -4.78 15.22
N ASN A 54 1.99 -5.70 14.49
CA ASN A 54 0.54 -5.71 14.32
C ASN A 54 -0.20 -5.99 15.64
N ARG A 55 0.33 -6.87 16.49
CA ARG A 55 -0.26 -7.15 17.80
C ARG A 55 -0.16 -5.95 18.73
N ARG A 56 0.99 -5.28 18.74
CA ARG A 56 1.27 -4.14 19.62
C ARG A 56 0.47 -2.89 19.25
N GLU A 57 0.52 -2.49 17.98
CA GLU A 57 -0.10 -1.24 17.53
C GLU A 57 -1.56 -1.42 17.05
N GLY A 58 -1.96 -2.64 16.70
CA GLY A 58 -3.21 -2.89 15.99
C GLY A 58 -4.48 -2.60 16.78
N ARG A 59 -4.51 -2.88 18.09
CA ARG A 59 -5.70 -2.59 18.92
C ARG A 59 -5.94 -1.08 19.01
N THR A 60 -4.93 -0.35 19.47
CA THR A 60 -4.99 1.11 19.63
C THR A 60 -5.28 1.82 18.32
N PHE A 61 -4.67 1.38 17.22
CA PHE A 61 -4.95 1.95 15.90
C PHE A 61 -6.40 1.72 15.49
N ARG A 62 -6.90 0.49 15.62
CA ARG A 62 -8.25 0.13 15.19
C ARG A 62 -9.30 0.97 15.91
N ASP A 63 -9.17 1.14 17.22
CA ASP A 63 -10.13 1.90 18.02
C ASP A 63 -10.17 3.36 17.53
N LYS A 64 -9.00 4.00 17.41
CA LYS A 64 -8.89 5.37 16.86
C LYS A 64 -9.41 5.51 15.43
N TYR A 65 -9.16 4.51 14.60
CA TYR A 65 -9.57 4.52 13.20
C TYR A 65 -11.10 4.41 13.06
N VAL A 66 -11.72 3.54 13.87
CA VAL A 66 -13.17 3.39 13.93
C VAL A 66 -13.82 4.67 14.45
N ASP A 67 -13.29 5.26 15.52
CA ASP A 67 -13.81 6.52 16.06
C ASP A 67 -13.72 7.65 15.04
N PHE A 68 -12.56 7.79 14.38
CA PHE A 68 -12.36 8.79 13.33
C PHE A 68 -13.35 8.64 12.16
N LEU A 69 -13.51 7.42 11.64
CA LEU A 69 -14.51 7.17 10.60
C LEU A 69 -15.94 7.39 11.09
N GLY A 70 -16.23 7.08 12.35
CA GLY A 70 -17.51 7.34 13.00
C GLY A 70 -17.83 8.83 13.01
N SER A 71 -16.91 9.66 13.48
CA SER A 71 -17.05 11.13 13.48
C SER A 71 -17.21 11.68 12.07
N LEU A 72 -16.37 11.25 11.11
CA LEU A 72 -16.50 11.66 9.71
C LEU A 72 -17.87 11.31 9.12
N ASN A 73 -18.40 10.12 9.43
CA ASN A 73 -19.73 9.71 8.97
C ASN A 73 -20.84 10.57 9.56
N ILE A 74 -20.73 10.98 10.82
CA ILE A 74 -21.71 11.87 11.48
C ILE A 74 -21.67 13.26 10.84
N GLU A 75 -20.46 13.79 10.60
CA GLU A 75 -20.26 15.13 10.03
C GLU A 75 -20.68 15.22 8.56
N ASN A 76 -20.54 14.13 7.79
CA ASN A 76 -20.80 14.10 6.36
C ASN A 76 -22.03 13.25 6.02
N ALA A 77 -23.03 13.17 6.90
CA ALA A 77 -24.22 12.33 6.73
C ALA A 77 -25.12 12.76 5.55
N SER A 78 -24.64 12.55 4.31
CA SER A 78 -25.33 12.81 3.06
C SER A 78 -25.36 11.55 2.19
N PHE A 79 -26.28 11.51 1.23
CA PHE A 79 -26.38 10.39 0.29
C PHE A 79 -25.10 10.21 -0.55
N GLU A 80 -24.49 11.33 -0.97
CA GLU A 80 -23.26 11.35 -1.75
C GLU A 80 -22.09 10.76 -0.97
N TRP A 81 -22.00 11.04 0.33
CA TRP A 81 -20.96 10.47 1.20
C TRP A 81 -20.95 8.93 1.21
N TRP A 82 -22.13 8.32 1.29
CA TRP A 82 -22.28 6.86 1.26
C TRP A 82 -21.97 6.24 -0.11
N SER A 83 -21.92 7.04 -1.17
CA SER A 83 -21.55 6.58 -2.52
C SER A 83 -20.03 6.47 -2.73
N PHE A 84 -19.21 7.05 -1.86
CA PHE A 84 -17.75 6.98 -1.98
C PHE A 84 -17.19 5.64 -1.50
N ASN A 85 -16.25 5.07 -2.27
CA ASN A 85 -15.54 3.82 -1.90
C ASN A 85 -14.75 3.91 -0.58
N LEU A 86 -14.57 5.11 -0.02
CA LEU A 86 -13.95 5.32 1.30
C LEU A 86 -14.80 4.77 2.45
N THR A 87 -16.13 4.81 2.31
CA THR A 87 -17.09 4.33 3.31
C THR A 87 -17.41 2.85 3.15
N SER A 88 -16.97 2.24 2.04
CA SER A 88 -17.15 0.82 1.75
C SER A 88 -16.35 -0.03 2.73
N LYS A 89 -17.06 -0.89 3.49
CA LYS A 89 -16.44 -1.91 4.36
C LYS A 89 -15.89 -3.10 3.56
N ASN A 90 -16.00 -3.08 2.23
CA ASN A 90 -15.53 -4.15 1.38
C ASN A 90 -14.02 -4.04 1.14
N TYR A 91 -13.25 -4.92 1.78
CA TYR A 91 -11.80 -5.02 1.62
C TYR A 91 -11.36 -5.25 0.17
N PHE A 92 -12.20 -5.89 -0.66
CA PHE A 92 -11.90 -6.07 -2.09
C PHE A 92 -12.02 -4.79 -2.92
N VAL A 93 -12.64 -3.75 -2.35
CA VAL A 93 -12.84 -2.45 -3.01
C VAL A 93 -11.82 -1.44 -2.51
N ASN A 94 -11.41 -1.52 -1.23
CA ASN A 94 -10.54 -0.52 -0.64
C ASN A 94 -9.61 -1.08 0.46
N ASP A 95 -8.30 -0.91 0.26
CA ASP A 95 -7.23 -1.25 1.19
C ASP A 95 -6.85 -0.12 2.16
N LEU A 96 -7.63 0.98 2.20
CA LEU A 96 -7.27 2.19 2.93
C LEU A 96 -6.96 1.96 4.41
N CYS A 97 -7.74 1.16 5.13
CA CYS A 97 -7.49 0.89 6.55
C CYS A 97 -6.09 0.28 6.75
N LYS A 98 -5.72 -0.71 5.92
CA LYS A 98 -4.40 -1.34 5.92
C LYS A 98 -3.30 -0.34 5.55
N GLN A 99 -3.53 0.51 4.55
CA GLN A 99 -2.58 1.54 4.12
C GLN A 99 -2.34 2.60 5.20
N VAL A 100 -3.40 3.12 5.82
CA VAL A 100 -3.31 4.11 6.89
C VAL A 100 -2.63 3.50 8.12
N PHE A 101 -2.95 2.25 8.45
CA PHE A 101 -2.27 1.52 9.52
C PHE A 101 -0.77 1.46 9.29
N TYR A 102 -0.33 0.87 8.18
CA TYR A 102 1.11 0.72 7.93
C TYR A 102 1.81 2.07 7.74
N ALA A 103 1.16 3.07 7.13
CA ALA A 103 1.72 4.42 7.04
C ALA A 103 1.98 5.00 8.43
N SER A 104 1.01 4.91 9.34
CA SER A 104 1.13 5.42 10.71
C SER A 104 2.29 4.75 11.46
N VAL A 105 2.43 3.43 11.34
CA VAL A 105 3.47 2.67 12.03
C VAL A 105 4.85 2.94 11.43
N ILE A 106 4.97 3.04 10.11
CA ILE A 106 6.25 3.38 9.45
C ILE A 106 6.69 4.78 9.88
N CYS A 107 5.77 5.75 9.95
CA CYS A 107 6.06 7.09 10.44
C CYS A 107 6.55 7.08 11.90
N GLN A 108 5.90 6.30 12.76
CA GLN A 108 6.32 6.13 14.16
C GLN A 108 7.72 5.51 14.26
N LEU A 109 7.97 4.41 13.54
CA LEU A 109 9.26 3.72 13.51
C LEU A 109 10.39 4.63 13.03
N ALA A 110 10.13 5.38 11.96
CA ALA A 110 11.06 6.37 11.41
C ALA A 110 11.32 7.53 12.39
N THR A 111 10.35 7.84 13.27
CA THR A 111 10.46 8.97 14.20
C THR A 111 11.20 8.61 15.49
N GLN A 112 10.93 7.42 16.02
CA GLN A 112 11.48 6.96 17.30
C GLN A 112 12.96 6.55 17.23
N ASN A 113 13.42 6.08 16.07
CA ASN A 113 14.76 5.52 15.91
C ASN A 113 15.61 6.40 14.98
N ARG A 114 16.90 6.52 15.28
CA ARG A 114 17.86 7.25 14.43
C ARG A 114 18.42 6.41 13.27
N GLU A 115 18.07 5.14 13.22
CA GLU A 115 18.52 4.17 12.23
C GLU A 115 17.80 4.34 10.88
N ASN A 116 18.39 3.81 9.82
CA ASN A 116 17.74 3.76 8.51
C ASN A 116 16.64 2.70 8.51
N LEU A 117 15.50 3.00 7.88
CA LEU A 117 14.37 2.08 7.76
C LEU A 117 14.15 1.71 6.29
N VAL A 118 14.19 0.42 6.00
CA VAL A 118 13.84 -0.14 4.69
C VAL A 118 12.48 -0.83 4.77
N VAL A 119 11.51 -0.36 4.00
CA VAL A 119 10.19 -0.97 3.91
C VAL A 119 10.07 -1.72 2.59
N ILE A 120 9.80 -3.02 2.67
CA ILE A 120 9.61 -3.89 1.51
C ILE A 120 8.12 -4.01 1.25
N THR A 121 7.64 -3.34 0.19
CA THR A 121 6.22 -3.29 -0.15
C THR A 121 5.99 -3.10 -1.64
N ASP A 122 4.97 -3.77 -2.17
CA ASP A 122 4.45 -3.54 -3.53
C ASP A 122 3.37 -2.43 -3.55
N ASP A 123 2.88 -2.00 -2.38
CA ASP A 123 1.84 -0.96 -2.27
C ASP A 123 2.43 0.45 -2.48
N ARG A 124 2.18 0.98 -3.68
CA ARG A 124 2.62 2.34 -4.05
C ARG A 124 1.85 3.43 -3.31
N HIS A 125 0.58 3.22 -2.99
CA HIS A 125 -0.22 4.22 -2.27
C HIS A 125 0.35 4.41 -0.87
N LEU A 126 0.62 3.30 -0.17
CA LEU A 126 1.31 3.31 1.11
C LEU A 126 2.64 4.08 1.05
N ALA A 127 3.50 3.77 0.08
CA ALA A 127 4.79 4.43 -0.08
C ALA A 127 4.63 5.95 -0.33
N ASN A 128 3.70 6.34 -1.20
CA ASN A 128 3.43 7.75 -1.51
C ASN A 128 2.87 8.53 -0.31
N TYR A 129 1.92 7.96 0.43
CA TYR A 129 1.34 8.62 1.60
C TYR A 129 2.39 8.84 2.68
N THR A 130 3.20 7.82 2.93
CA THR A 130 4.27 7.88 3.93
C THR A 130 5.37 8.85 3.52
N GLU A 131 5.75 8.87 2.24
CA GLU A 131 6.70 9.84 1.69
C GLU A 131 6.24 11.28 1.89
N LYS A 132 4.98 11.60 1.55
CA LYS A 132 4.42 12.93 1.76
C LYS A 132 4.44 13.32 3.24
N PHE A 133 3.96 12.43 4.12
CA PHE A 133 3.88 12.71 5.54
C PHE A 133 5.26 12.94 6.18
N LEU A 134 6.21 12.06 5.90
CA LEU A 134 7.59 12.20 6.40
C LEU A 134 8.32 13.38 5.76
N GLY A 135 8.01 13.71 4.51
CA GLY A 135 8.51 14.90 3.83
C GLY A 135 8.06 16.18 4.52
N PHE A 136 6.80 16.27 4.94
CA PHE A 136 6.30 17.38 5.77
C PHE A 136 7.05 17.50 7.11
N GLN A 137 7.57 16.40 7.65
CA GLN A 137 8.39 16.38 8.87
C GLN A 137 9.89 16.63 8.60
N GLY A 138 10.28 16.98 7.37
CA GLY A 138 11.67 17.24 6.99
C GLY A 138 12.57 16.00 6.94
N ARG A 139 11.99 14.79 6.87
CA ARG A 139 12.75 13.54 6.82
C ARG A 139 13.08 13.14 5.39
N ARG A 140 14.25 12.52 5.20
CA ARG A 140 14.68 12.03 3.88
C ARG A 140 14.00 10.69 3.57
N VAL A 141 13.16 10.69 2.55
CA VAL A 141 12.49 9.49 2.04
C VAL A 141 12.97 9.17 0.62
N SER A 142 13.18 7.89 0.32
CA SER A 142 13.43 7.41 -1.03
C SER A 142 12.34 6.40 -1.41
N ASN A 143 11.35 6.86 -2.16
CA ASN A 143 10.32 6.01 -2.71
C ASN A 143 10.77 5.41 -4.06
N ARG A 144 10.88 4.08 -4.12
CA ARG A 144 11.34 3.38 -5.33
C ARG A 144 10.40 2.26 -5.77
N VAL A 145 9.23 2.15 -5.17
CA VAL A 145 8.26 1.11 -5.49
C VAL A 145 7.86 1.23 -6.95
N ARG A 146 8.11 0.18 -7.74
CA ARG A 146 7.72 0.14 -9.15
C ARG A 146 6.42 -0.64 -9.29
N THR A 147 5.44 -0.06 -9.99
CA THR A 147 4.20 -0.74 -10.37
C THR A 147 4.51 -1.94 -11.25
N ARG A 148 3.81 -3.06 -11.05
CA ARG A 148 3.82 -4.14 -12.03
C ARG A 148 3.04 -3.67 -13.26
N MET A 149 3.55 -3.94 -14.46
CA MET A 149 2.97 -3.44 -15.72
C MET A 149 1.47 -3.76 -15.85
N MET A 150 1.05 -4.90 -15.33
CA MET A 150 -0.33 -5.37 -15.35
C MET A 150 -1.26 -4.62 -14.38
N GLU A 151 -0.75 -4.13 -13.25
CA GLU A 151 -1.50 -3.26 -12.33
C GLU A 151 -1.66 -1.85 -12.91
N PHE A 152 -0.63 -1.34 -13.59
CA PHE A 152 -0.75 -0.09 -14.34
C PHE A 152 -1.78 -0.19 -15.46
N VAL A 153 -1.80 -1.31 -16.19
CA VAL A 153 -2.84 -1.58 -17.17
C VAL A 153 -4.19 -1.64 -16.47
N ARG A 154 -4.36 -2.35 -15.35
CA ARG A 154 -5.64 -2.40 -14.62
C ARG A 154 -6.12 -1.06 -14.06
N SER A 155 -5.22 -0.20 -13.60
CA SER A 155 -5.56 1.13 -13.07
C SER A 155 -5.84 2.16 -14.17
N SER A 156 -5.20 2.00 -15.33
CA SER A 156 -5.24 2.99 -16.41
C SER A 156 -6.14 2.57 -17.58
N THR A 157 -6.44 1.28 -17.72
CA THR A 157 -7.47 0.81 -18.64
C THR A 157 -8.77 0.67 -17.87
N PRO A 158 -9.86 1.31 -18.33
CA PRO A 158 -11.17 1.06 -17.80
C PRO A 158 -11.60 -0.33 -18.29
N LEU A 159 -11.06 -1.38 -17.66
CA LEU A 159 -11.42 -2.76 -17.95
C LEU A 159 -12.94 -2.96 -17.80
N GLY A 160 -13.60 -2.16 -16.97
CA GLY A 160 -15.07 -2.07 -16.91
C GLY A 160 -15.69 -1.58 -18.21
N ILE A 161 -15.14 -0.56 -18.88
CA ILE A 161 -15.63 -0.08 -20.19
C ILE A 161 -15.34 -1.11 -21.28
N VAL A 162 -14.14 -1.71 -21.28
CA VAL A 162 -13.78 -2.75 -22.26
C VAL A 162 -14.66 -4.01 -22.08
N TYR A 163 -14.87 -4.43 -20.84
CA TYR A 163 -15.77 -5.54 -20.49
C TYR A 163 -17.22 -5.22 -20.87
N CYS A 164 -17.72 -4.01 -20.55
CA CYS A 164 -19.05 -3.57 -20.98
C CYS A 164 -19.18 -3.55 -22.50
N LEU A 165 -18.18 -3.11 -23.25
CA LEU A 165 -18.16 -3.15 -24.71
C LEU A 165 -18.18 -4.58 -25.24
N LEU A 166 -17.39 -5.49 -24.67
CA LEU A 166 -17.36 -6.90 -25.05
C LEU A 166 -18.67 -7.63 -24.72
N CYS A 167 -19.25 -7.38 -23.54
CA CYS A 167 -20.57 -7.89 -23.17
C CYS A 167 -21.64 -7.37 -24.12
N LYS A 168 -21.60 -6.07 -24.44
CA LYS A 168 -22.54 -5.46 -25.38
C LYS A 168 -22.43 -6.13 -26.75
N LEU A 169 -21.23 -6.24 -27.31
CA LEU A 169 -20.97 -6.93 -28.59
C LEU A 169 -21.41 -8.39 -28.59
N ARG A 170 -21.15 -9.13 -27.50
CA ARG A 170 -21.58 -10.52 -27.34
C ARG A 170 -23.10 -10.62 -27.32
N THR A 171 -23.77 -9.74 -26.58
CA THR A 171 -25.24 -9.71 -26.51
C THR A 171 -25.88 -9.28 -27.83
N THR A 172 -25.33 -8.30 -28.56
CA THR A 172 -25.84 -7.92 -29.89
C THR A 172 -25.62 -9.01 -30.94
N TRP A 173 -24.51 -9.74 -30.85
CA TRP A 173 -24.26 -10.87 -31.73
C TRP A 173 -25.20 -12.04 -31.44
N LEU A 174 -25.40 -12.39 -30.16
CA LEU A 174 -26.38 -13.41 -29.74
C LEU A 174 -27.82 -13.02 -30.09
N SER A 175 -28.20 -11.75 -29.89
CA SER A 175 -29.55 -11.27 -30.20
C SER A 175 -29.84 -11.29 -31.70
N ARG A 176 -28.85 -10.97 -32.55
CA ARG A 176 -28.96 -11.10 -34.01
C ARG A 176 -29.07 -12.55 -34.48
N ARG A 177 -28.55 -13.50 -33.69
CA ARG A 177 -28.61 -14.94 -34.01
C ARG A 177 -29.93 -15.59 -33.59
N LEU A 178 -30.56 -15.09 -32.52
CA LEU A 178 -31.83 -15.59 -31.99
C LEU A 178 -33.06 -14.90 -32.61
N PHE A 179 -32.91 -13.65 -33.06
CA PHE A 179 -33.95 -12.89 -33.76
C PHE A 179 -33.38 -12.31 -35.07
N PRO A 180 -33.15 -13.17 -36.09
CA PRO A 180 -32.86 -12.67 -37.43
C PRO A 180 -34.09 -11.90 -37.94
N ARG A 181 -33.86 -10.70 -38.49
CA ARG A 181 -34.89 -10.01 -39.29
C ARG A 181 -35.08 -10.71 -40.62
#